data_AF-A0A453HNZ0-F1
#
_entry.id   AF-A0A453HNZ0-F1
#
_cell.length_a   1.000
_cell.length_b   1.000
_cell.length_c   1.000
_cell.angle_alpha   90.00
_cell.angle_beta   90.00
_cell.angle_gamma   90.00
#
_symmetry.space_group_name_H-M   'P 1'
#
loop_
_entity.id
_entity.type
_entity.pdbx_description
1 polymer ?
#
loop_
_entity_poly.entity_id
_entity_poly.type
_entity_poly.pdbx_seq_one_letter_code
_entity_poly.pdbx_strand_id
1 'polypeptide(L)'
;PSGKHNLKFWNESGTIECISSRINLLVFHDFRGDRSELAFLKFFFESALVLKHVVIVLANAWFTSMEDMHSKVNPLRSMKRASAGSKIMVTGCSDAEDGGMGNFKRAPGSSIGDPFVNF
;
A
#
# COMPACT_ATOMS: atom_id res chain seq x y z
N PRO A 1 -8.40 15.47 -4.68
CA PRO A 1 -7.56 15.66 -5.88
C PRO A 1 -6.91 14.34 -6.29
N SER A 2 -7.42 13.72 -7.35
CA SER A 2 -6.88 12.46 -7.88
C SER A 2 -5.66 12.76 -8.78
N GLY A 3 -4.47 12.78 -8.17
CA GLY A 3 -3.21 13.03 -8.87
C GLY A 3 -2.94 11.97 -9.94
N LYS A 4 -2.44 12.39 -11.10
CA LYS A 4 -2.07 11.51 -12.22
C LYS A 4 -0.91 10.61 -11.75
N HIS A 5 -1.17 9.30 -11.61
CA HIS A 5 -0.20 8.34 -11.11
C HIS A 5 1.05 8.30 -12.00
N ASN A 6 2.22 8.65 -11.47
CA ASN A 6 3.47 8.57 -12.22
C ASN A 6 4.01 7.13 -12.18
N LEU A 7 3.32 6.21 -12.86
CA LEU A 7 3.76 4.81 -12.98
C LEU A 7 5.15 4.70 -13.64
N LYS A 8 5.50 5.69 -14.47
CA LYS A 8 6.78 5.73 -15.19
C LYS A 8 7.97 5.81 -14.23
N PHE A 9 7.86 6.57 -13.15
CA PHE A 9 8.92 6.66 -12.13
C PHE A 9 9.33 5.28 -11.60
N TRP A 10 8.35 4.47 -11.21
CA TRP A 10 8.59 3.13 -10.68
C TRP A 10 9.09 2.16 -11.76
N ASN A 11 8.61 2.31 -12.99
CA ASN A 11 9.00 1.44 -14.11
C ASN A 11 10.41 1.74 -14.65
N GLU A 12 10.82 3.01 -14.65
CA GLU A 12 12.13 3.47 -15.15
C GLU A 12 13.26 3.26 -14.14
N SER A 13 12.95 3.18 -12.84
CA SER A 13 13.95 2.95 -11.78
C SER A 13 14.56 1.54 -11.77
N GLY A 14 14.01 0.60 -12.55
CA GLY A 14 14.41 -0.80 -12.54
C GLY A 14 14.05 -1.52 -11.24
N THR A 15 14.69 -2.67 -10.98
CA THR A 15 14.51 -3.38 -9.71
C THR A 15 15.16 -2.59 -8.59
N ILE A 16 14.34 -1.96 -7.74
CA ILE A 16 14.83 -1.33 -6.51
C ILE A 16 15.24 -2.44 -5.53
N GLU A 17 16.55 -2.69 -5.39
CA GLU A 17 17.10 -3.82 -4.62
C GLU A 17 16.57 -3.90 -3.18
N CYS A 18 16.39 -2.75 -2.52
CA CYS A 18 15.87 -2.72 -1.16
C CYS A 18 14.41 -3.21 -1.10
N ILE A 19 13.60 -2.86 -2.11
CA ILE A 19 12.21 -3.31 -2.23
C ILE A 19 12.17 -4.80 -2.54
N SER A 20 12.99 -5.26 -3.49
CA SER A 20 12.99 -6.66 -3.91
C SER A 20 13.48 -7.60 -2.82
N SER A 21 14.55 -7.23 -2.13
CA SER A 21 15.33 -8.18 -1.31
C SER A 21 15.21 -7.96 0.20
N ARG A 22 14.57 -6.87 0.66
CA ARG A 22 14.54 -6.52 2.10
C ARG A 22 13.16 -6.34 2.70
N ILE A 23 12.12 -6.08 1.90
CA ILE A 23 10.77 -5.88 2.44
C ILE A 23 10.12 -7.22 2.74
N ASN A 24 10.06 -7.58 4.02
CA ASN A 24 9.44 -8.81 4.51
C ASN A 24 8.02 -8.60 5.10
N LEU A 25 7.68 -7.35 5.46
CA LEU A 25 6.40 -6.93 6.02
C LEU A 25 5.97 -5.63 5.34
N LEU A 26 4.73 -5.59 4.87
CA LEU A 26 4.08 -4.39 4.36
C LEU A 26 2.82 -4.11 5.19
N VAL A 27 2.73 -2.94 5.79
CA VAL A 27 1.51 -2.48 6.48
C VAL A 27 0.96 -1.28 5.72
N PHE A 28 -0.29 -1.38 5.28
CA PHE A 28 -0.96 -0.35 4.50
C PHE A 28 -2.21 0.11 5.26
N HIS A 29 -2.20 1.37 5.69
CA HIS A 29 -3.27 1.98 6.47
C HIS A 29 -4.28 2.70 5.59
N ASP A 30 -5.48 2.90 6.15
CA ASP A 30 -6.57 3.68 5.57
C ASP A 30 -6.96 3.26 4.14
N PHE A 31 -6.89 1.95 3.85
CA PHE A 31 -7.21 1.41 2.53
C PHE A 31 -8.68 1.66 2.18
N ARG A 32 -8.90 2.29 1.02
CA ARG A 32 -10.24 2.63 0.47
C ARG A 32 -10.62 1.76 -0.73
N GLY A 33 -9.65 1.07 -1.32
CA GLY A 33 -9.81 0.29 -2.54
C GLY A 33 -9.91 1.13 -3.80
N ASP A 34 -9.24 2.29 -3.84
CA ASP A 34 -9.13 3.05 -5.08
C ASP A 34 -8.05 2.48 -6.02
N ARG A 35 -8.10 2.91 -7.28
CA ARG A 35 -7.22 2.37 -8.33
C ARG A 35 -5.74 2.66 -8.05
N SER A 36 -5.43 3.79 -7.43
CA SER A 36 -4.06 4.18 -7.09
C SER A 36 -3.50 3.31 -5.98
N GLU A 37 -4.27 3.08 -4.91
CA GLU A 37 -3.89 2.17 -3.83
C GLU A 37 -3.66 0.74 -4.34
N LEU A 38 -4.55 0.24 -5.19
CA LEU A 38 -4.40 -1.08 -5.80
C LEU A 38 -3.14 -1.16 -6.68
N ALA A 39 -2.85 -0.12 -7.47
CA ALA A 39 -1.65 -0.08 -8.30
C ALA A 39 -0.37 -0.01 -7.45
N PHE A 40 -0.39 0.75 -6.35
CA PHE A 40 0.71 0.84 -5.41
C PHE A 40 0.97 -0.51 -4.73
N LEU A 41 -0.06 -1.17 -4.19
CA LEU A 41 0.08 -2.49 -3.58
C LEU A 41 0.56 -3.51 -4.61
N LYS A 42 0.01 -3.52 -5.82
CA LYS A 42 0.44 -4.42 -6.89
C LYS A 42 1.95 -4.33 -7.15
N PHE A 43 2.52 -3.13 -7.16
CA PHE A 43 3.96 -2.95 -7.33
C PHE A 43 4.76 -3.71 -6.25
N PHE A 44 4.43 -3.56 -4.97
CA PHE A 44 5.14 -4.29 -3.91
C PHE A 44 4.93 -5.80 -4.00
N PHE A 45 3.73 -6.26 -4.35
CA PHE A 45 3.45 -7.68 -4.52
C PHE A 45 4.27 -8.31 -5.65
N GLU A 46 4.46 -7.58 -6.75
CA GLU A 46 5.20 -8.04 -7.92
C GLU A 46 6.71 -7.81 -7.81
N SER A 47 7.18 -6.89 -6.96
CA SER A 47 8.60 -6.57 -6.82
C SER A 47 9.26 -7.21 -5.60
N ALA A 48 8.56 -7.36 -4.46
CA ALA A 48 9.16 -7.81 -3.20
C ALA A 48 9.25 -9.35 -3.12
N LEU A 49 10.45 -9.88 -3.39
CA LEU A 49 10.74 -11.32 -3.44
C LEU A 49 10.70 -11.98 -2.06
N VAL A 50 11.03 -11.23 -1.00
CA VAL A 50 11.09 -11.73 0.39
C VAL A 50 9.87 -11.35 1.23
N LEU A 51 8.79 -10.86 0.59
CA LEU A 51 7.59 -10.39 1.28
C LEU A 51 6.82 -11.56 1.92
N LYS A 52 6.76 -11.59 3.25
CA LYS A 52 6.09 -12.65 4.03
C LYS A 52 4.71 -12.24 4.52
N HIS A 53 4.57 -11.00 4.96
CA HIS A 53 3.34 -10.52 5.61
C HIS A 53 2.88 -9.22 4.97
N VAL A 54 1.59 -9.14 4.67
CA VAL A 54 0.92 -7.92 4.23
C VAL A 54 -0.26 -7.68 5.14
N VAL A 55 -0.31 -6.51 5.78
CA VAL A 55 -1.40 -6.10 6.64
C VAL A 55 -2.11 -4.93 5.98
N ILE A 56 -3.39 -5.10 5.67
CA ILE A 56 -4.24 -4.07 5.10
C ILE A 56 -5.21 -3.63 6.18
N VAL A 57 -5.10 -2.37 6.60
CA VAL A 57 -6.03 -1.74 7.55
C VAL A 57 -7.05 -0.93 6.75
N LEU A 58 -8.31 -1.31 6.88
CA LEU A 58 -9.41 -0.71 6.15
C LEU A 58 -9.83 0.64 6.74
N ALA A 59 -10.09 1.63 5.89
CA ALA A 59 -10.77 2.85 6.30
C ALA A 59 -12.27 2.56 6.48
N ASN A 60 -12.68 2.02 7.62
CA ASN A 60 -14.06 1.51 7.86
C ASN A 60 -15.17 2.50 7.46
N ALA A 61 -14.98 3.80 7.71
CA ALA A 61 -15.94 4.86 7.35
C ALA A 61 -16.14 5.05 5.83
N TRP A 62 -15.32 4.41 4.99
CA TRP A 62 -15.38 4.51 3.53
C TRP A 62 -16.23 3.42 2.86
N PHE A 63 -16.53 2.33 3.57
CA PHE A 63 -17.26 1.19 3.01
C PHE A 63 -18.74 1.24 3.41
N THR A 64 -19.63 1.03 2.45
CA THR A 64 -21.09 1.10 2.70
C THR A 64 -21.69 -0.23 3.11
N SER A 65 -21.02 -1.35 2.79
CA SER A 65 -21.44 -2.70 3.15
C SER A 65 -20.26 -3.67 3.18
N MET A 66 -20.48 -4.85 3.75
CA MET A 66 -19.49 -5.94 3.74
C MET A 66 -19.20 -6.42 2.31
N GLU A 67 -20.20 -6.39 1.41
CA GLU A 67 -20.03 -6.74 0.00
C GLU A 67 -19.16 -5.72 -0.74
N ASP A 68 -19.38 -4.42 -0.48
CA ASP A 68 -18.53 -3.35 -1.01
C ASP A 68 -17.07 -3.54 -0.57
N MET A 69 -16.84 -3.74 0.72
CA MET A 69 -15.52 -4.07 1.27
C MET A 69 -14.88 -5.29 0.58
N HIS A 70 -15.63 -6.38 0.43
CA HIS A 70 -15.13 -7.58 -0.25
C HIS A 70 -14.74 -7.30 -1.70
N SER A 71 -15.54 -6.51 -2.42
CA SER A 71 -15.26 -6.13 -3.81
C SER A 71 -13.93 -5.37 -3.95
N LYS A 72 -13.58 -4.56 -2.93
CA LYS A 72 -12.34 -3.77 -2.88
C LYS A 72 -11.11 -4.57 -2.47
N VAL A 73 -11.29 -5.56 -1.60
CA VAL A 73 -10.21 -6.41 -1.07
C VAL A 73 -9.90 -7.60 -1.98
N ASN A 74 -10.90 -8.14 -2.68
CA ASN A 74 -10.73 -9.31 -3.55
C ASN A 74 -9.60 -9.17 -4.59
N PRO A 75 -9.39 -8.01 -5.25
CA PRO A 75 -8.27 -7.82 -6.17
C PRO A 75 -6.91 -8.09 -5.54
N LEU A 76 -6.72 -7.81 -4.24
CA LEU A 76 -5.46 -8.06 -3.55
C LEU A 76 -5.15 -9.55 -3.42
N ARG A 77 -6.20 -10.40 -3.34
CA ARG A 77 -6.05 -11.84 -3.22
C ARG A 77 -5.64 -12.48 -4.54
N SER A 78 -6.09 -11.92 -5.67
CA SER A 78 -5.77 -12.41 -7.02
C SER A 78 -4.51 -11.81 -7.64
N MET A 79 -3.87 -10.85 -6.97
CA MET A 79 -2.62 -10.26 -7.44
C MET A 79 -1.49 -11.29 -7.54
N LYS A 80 -0.74 -11.19 -8.64
CA LYS A 80 0.51 -11.93 -8.83
C LYS A 80 1.48 -11.58 -7.71
N ARG A 81 2.21 -12.58 -7.21
CA ARG A 81 3.20 -12.41 -6.15
C ARG A 81 4.57 -12.85 -6.61
N ALA A 82 5.57 -12.06 -6.28
CA ALA A 82 6.97 -12.41 -6.40
C ALA A 82 7.36 -13.47 -5.35
N SER A 83 6.75 -13.40 -4.15
CA SER A 83 6.96 -14.36 -3.08
C SER A 83 5.80 -15.37 -2.99
N ALA A 84 6.11 -16.66 -3.16
CA ALA A 84 5.12 -17.75 -3.17
C ALA A 84 4.41 -18.00 -1.82
N GLY A 85 4.87 -17.38 -0.73
CA GLY A 85 4.35 -17.62 0.63
C GLY A 85 3.80 -16.39 1.36
N SER A 86 3.60 -15.27 0.64
CA SER A 86 3.10 -14.03 1.24
C SER A 86 1.68 -14.20 1.80
N LYS A 87 1.47 -13.89 3.08
CA LYS A 87 0.17 -13.92 3.76
C LYS A 87 -0.42 -12.51 3.83
N ILE A 88 -1.65 -12.35 3.34
CA ILE A 88 -2.40 -11.10 3.52
C ILE A 88 -3.33 -11.25 4.72
N MET A 89 -3.23 -10.31 5.65
CA MET A 89 -4.19 -10.09 6.72
C MET A 89 -4.93 -8.78 6.44
N VAL A 90 -6.25 -8.81 6.52
CA VAL A 90 -7.09 -7.64 6.35
C VAL A 90 -7.79 -7.41 7.68
N THR A 91 -7.63 -6.21 8.24
CA THR A 91 -8.21 -5.82 9.52
C THR A 91 -9.02 -4.54 9.34
N GLY A 92 -10.13 -4.43 10.07
CA GLY A 92 -10.86 -3.17 10.17
C GLY A 92 -10.08 -2.16 11.01
N CYS A 93 -10.39 -0.88 10.84
CA CYS A 93 -10.05 0.15 11.82
C CYS A 93 -10.93 -0.06 13.07
N SER A 94 -10.44 -0.82 14.05
CA SER A 94 -10.97 -0.67 15.39
C SER A 94 -10.47 0.68 15.86
N ASP A 95 -11.37 1.66 16.00
CA ASP A 95 -11.05 2.86 16.74
C ASP A 95 -10.63 2.39 18.13
N ALA A 96 -9.32 2.32 18.36
CA ALA A 96 -8.81 2.40 19.71
C ALA A 96 -9.13 3.83 20.11
N GLU A 97 -10.29 3.99 20.76
CA GLU A 97 -10.59 5.14 21.60
C GLU A 97 -9.54 5.18 22.72
N ASP A 98 -8.34 5.66 22.39
CA ASP A 98 -7.46 6.46 23.26
C ASP A 98 -6.26 6.95 22.46
N GLY A 99 -6.20 8.26 22.22
CA GLY A 99 -4.93 8.99 22.19
C GLY A 99 -4.01 8.81 20.97
N GLY A 100 -4.30 9.56 19.91
CA GLY A 100 -3.24 10.20 19.12
C GLY A 100 -3.04 9.64 17.73
N MET A 101 -3.64 10.33 16.74
CA MET A 101 -3.11 10.46 15.39
C MET A 101 -1.59 10.61 15.48
N GLY A 102 -0.84 9.56 15.14
CA GLY A 102 0.61 9.58 15.17
C GLY A 102 1.10 10.74 14.30
N ASN A 103 1.67 11.76 14.93
CA ASN A 103 2.31 12.85 14.20
C ASN A 103 3.58 12.26 13.56
N PHE A 104 3.45 11.67 12.37
CA PHE A 104 4.59 11.28 11.56
C PHE A 104 5.36 12.57 11.26
N LYS A 105 6.52 12.75 11.90
CA LYS A 105 7.41 13.87 11.58
C LYS A 105 7.80 13.72 10.13
N ARG A 106 7.43 14.72 9.31
CA ARG A 106 7.84 14.84 7.91
C ARG A 106 9.36 14.68 7.85
N ALA A 107 9.83 13.71 7.09
CA ALA A 107 11.25 13.53 6.85
C ALA A 107 11.84 14.82 6.26
N PRO A 108 13.07 15.21 6.63
CA PRO A 108 13.71 16.41 6.08
C PRO A 108 13.82 16.23 4.57
N GLY A 109 13.42 17.26 3.82
CA GLY A 109 13.31 17.22 2.36
C GLY A 109 14.63 16.80 1.73
N SER A 110 14.73 15.54 1.33
CA SER A 110 15.80 15.07 0.46
C SER A 110 15.65 15.81 -0.87
N SER A 111 16.76 16.30 -1.44
CA SER A 111 16.80 16.98 -2.75
C SER A 111 16.40 16.11 -3.95
N ILE A 112 15.91 14.89 -3.70
CA ILE A 112 15.20 14.06 -4.67
C ILE A 112 13.79 14.65 -4.76
N GLY A 113 13.44 15.16 -5.95
CA GLY A 113 12.11 15.70 -6.22
C GLY A 113 11.06 14.76 -5.64
N ASP A 114 10.14 15.33 -4.87
CA ASP A 114 9.12 14.53 -4.20
C ASP A 114 8.38 13.71 -5.27
N PRO A 115 8.38 12.37 -5.17
CA PRO A 115 7.68 11.52 -6.14
C PRO A 115 6.15 11.78 -6.15
N PHE A 116 5.67 12.58 -5.21
CA PHE A 116 4.30 13.05 -5.04
C PHE A 116 4.14 14.59 -5.15
N VAL A 117 5.22 15.38 -5.07
CA VAL A 117 5.20 16.82 -5.39
C VAL A 117 6.10 17.14 -6.58
N ASN A 118 5.50 17.09 -7.77
CA ASN A 118 5.70 18.06 -8.84
C ASN A 118 4.73 17.74 -10.00
N PHE A 119 3.86 18.72 -10.31
CA PHE A 119 3.33 18.99 -11.63
C PHE A 119 3.69 20.42 -11.98
#